data_AF-A0A2H8TLZ3-F1
#
_entry.id   AF-A0A2H8TLZ3-F1
#
_cell.length_a   1.000
_cell.length_b   1.000
_cell.length_c   1.000
_cell.angle_alpha   90.00
_cell.angle_beta   90.00
_cell.angle_gamma   90.00
#
_symmetry.space_group_name_H-M   'P 1'
#
loop_
_entity.id
_entity.type
_entity.pdbx_description
1 polymer ?
#
loop_
_entity_poly.entity_id
_entity_poly.type
_entity_poly.pdbx_seq_one_letter_code
_entity_poly.pdbx_strand_id
1 'polypeptide(L)'
;GDSSGSSGESNILNKSLKPQILYALYFNCPETSEYDLSQNVPNNLHLCSGPDLAVDYEFAVKQAKSIFSKMYPDSEFLPRAPDPEELSLEVDEAAGPPFQSSEEPKEE
;
A
#
# COMPACT_ATOMS: atom_id res chain seq x y z
N GLY A 1 -26.61 17.34 63.79
CA GLY A 1 -26.97 18.28 62.72
C GLY A 1 -25.82 18.29 61.76
N ASP A 2 -25.93 17.42 60.76
CA ASP A 2 -24.92 17.12 59.76
C ASP A 2 -24.55 18.36 58.95
N SER A 3 -23.27 18.43 58.55
CA SER A 3 -22.86 19.02 57.27
C SER A 3 -21.43 18.58 56.98
N SER A 4 -21.33 17.37 56.47
CA SER A 4 -20.21 16.87 55.67
C SER A 4 -20.14 17.69 54.37
N GLY A 5 -18.98 18.30 54.09
CA GLY A 5 -18.79 19.17 52.94
C GLY A 5 -17.41 18.99 52.31
N SER A 6 -17.32 18.00 51.41
CA SER A 6 -16.42 17.89 50.26
C SER A 6 -14.90 18.02 50.46
N SER A 7 -14.25 16.87 50.69
CA SER A 7 -12.82 16.65 50.38
C SER A 7 -12.64 16.01 48.99
N GLY A 8 -13.55 16.28 48.04
CA GLY A 8 -13.74 15.47 46.84
C GLY A 8 -13.07 15.94 45.54
N GLU A 9 -12.50 17.15 45.47
CA GLU A 9 -12.24 17.78 44.16
C GLU A 9 -10.79 17.75 43.63
N SER A 10 -9.84 17.09 44.30
CA SER A 10 -8.43 17.14 43.88
C SER A 10 -7.90 15.93 43.09
N ASN A 11 -8.71 14.92 42.77
CA ASN A 11 -8.22 13.67 42.17
C ASN A 11 -8.55 13.45 40.68
N ILE A 12 -9.29 14.34 40.01
CA ILE A 12 -9.68 14.13 38.59
C ILE A 12 -8.65 14.72 37.60
N LEU A 13 -7.71 15.56 38.05
CA LEU A 13 -6.77 16.27 37.14
C LEU A 13 -5.45 15.53 36.86
N ASN A 14 -5.26 14.32 37.39
CA ASN A 14 -4.07 13.51 37.13
C ASN A 14 -4.35 12.28 36.24
N LYS A 15 -5.35 12.38 35.36
CA LYS A 15 -5.49 11.41 34.28
C LYS A 15 -4.32 11.64 33.33
N SER A 16 -3.40 10.68 33.26
CA SER A 16 -2.31 10.66 32.28
C SER A 16 -2.83 11.14 30.92
N LEU A 17 -2.33 12.28 30.43
CA LEU A 17 -2.65 12.82 29.10
C LEU A 17 -2.25 11.86 27.97
N LYS A 18 -1.44 10.84 28.28
CA LYS A 18 -0.99 9.86 27.31
C LYS A 18 -2.12 8.86 27.01
N PRO A 19 -2.39 8.58 25.72
CA PRO A 19 -3.35 7.56 25.31
C PRO A 19 -3.06 6.18 25.91
N GLN A 20 -4.11 5.39 26.15
CA GLN A 20 -3.99 3.99 26.59
C GLN A 20 -3.71 3.08 25.38
N ILE A 21 -2.60 2.33 25.43
CA ILE A 21 -2.27 1.31 24.43
C ILE A 21 -3.20 0.12 24.62
N LEU A 22 -3.93 -0.25 23.56
CA LEU A 22 -4.78 -1.46 23.56
C LEU A 22 -4.02 -2.70 23.08
N TYR A 23 -3.08 -2.52 22.15
CA TYR A 23 -2.24 -3.58 21.61
C TYR A 23 -0.92 -3.01 21.07
N ALA A 24 0.16 -3.78 21.17
CA ALA A 24 1.47 -3.43 20.60
C ALA A 24 2.15 -4.67 20.03
N LEU A 25 2.77 -4.51 18.86
CA LEU A 25 3.58 -5.52 18.18
C LEU A 25 4.99 -4.96 17.97
N TYR A 26 5.99 -5.78 18.28
CA TYR A 26 7.39 -5.49 18.06
C TYR A 26 8.00 -6.64 17.26
N PHE A 27 8.71 -6.31 16.19
CA PHE A 27 9.43 -7.28 15.39
C PHE A 27 10.66 -6.62 14.77
N ASN A 28 11.62 -7.43 14.36
CA ASN A 28 12.79 -6.97 13.63
C ASN A 28 12.61 -7.32 12.15
N CYS A 29 12.85 -6.36 11.27
CA CYS A 29 12.94 -6.57 9.84
C CYS A 29 14.42 -6.45 9.43
N PRO A 30 15.01 -7.47 8.78
CA PRO A 30 16.38 -7.37 8.29
C PRO A 30 16.50 -6.29 7.21
N GLU A 31 17.48 -5.42 7.38
CA GLU A 31 17.86 -4.46 6.36
C GLU A 31 18.73 -5.14 5.30
N THR A 32 18.34 -5.03 4.03
CA THR A 32 19.05 -5.71 2.92
C THR A 32 19.42 -4.79 1.76
N SER A 33 19.08 -3.50 1.84
CA SER A 33 19.36 -2.51 0.78
C SER A 33 20.84 -2.29 0.50
N GLU A 34 21.71 -2.49 1.49
CA GLU A 34 23.16 -2.24 1.40
C GLU A 34 23.97 -3.42 0.82
N TYR A 35 23.36 -4.59 0.62
CA TYR A 35 24.07 -5.79 0.16
C TYR A 35 23.92 -6.00 -1.34
N ASP A 36 25.03 -5.90 -2.09
CA ASP A 36 25.08 -6.32 -3.48
C ASP A 36 25.30 -7.84 -3.59
N LEU A 37 24.20 -8.57 -3.80
CA LEU A 37 24.20 -10.02 -3.99
C LEU A 37 24.34 -10.42 -5.48
N SER A 38 24.52 -9.46 -6.40
CA SER A 38 24.47 -9.73 -7.85
C SER A 38 25.71 -10.42 -8.43
N GLN A 39 26.82 -10.45 -7.69
CA GLN A 39 28.14 -10.89 -8.20
C GLN A 39 28.20 -12.35 -8.70
N ASN A 40 27.35 -13.24 -8.17
CA ASN A 40 27.32 -14.67 -8.55
C ASN A 40 25.98 -15.09 -9.16
N VAL A 41 25.25 -14.14 -9.75
CA VAL A 41 23.88 -14.36 -10.24
C VAL A 41 23.87 -14.42 -11.77
N PRO A 42 23.15 -15.37 -12.39
CA PRO A 42 22.97 -15.39 -13.84
C PRO A 42 22.34 -14.10 -14.37
N ASN A 43 22.72 -13.69 -15.59
CA ASN A 43 22.30 -12.40 -16.17
C ASN A 43 20.78 -12.21 -16.34
N ASN A 44 20.01 -13.30 -16.38
CA ASN A 44 18.56 -13.30 -16.52
C ASN A 44 17.81 -13.35 -15.18
N LEU A 45 18.53 -13.28 -14.06
CA LEU A 45 17.97 -13.25 -12.72
C LEU A 45 18.33 -11.91 -12.06
N HIS A 46 17.30 -11.17 -11.65
CA HIS A 46 17.45 -9.89 -10.96
C HIS A 46 17.04 -10.05 -9.50
N LEU A 47 17.93 -9.68 -8.59
CA LEU A 47 17.65 -9.68 -7.15
C LEU A 47 17.14 -8.30 -6.72
N CYS A 48 16.11 -8.31 -5.90
CA CYS A 48 15.61 -7.12 -5.21
C CYS A 48 15.90 -7.24 -3.72
N SER A 49 16.17 -6.11 -3.09
CA SER A 49 16.29 -6.02 -1.64
C SER A 49 14.91 -5.84 -0.99
N GLY A 50 14.86 -6.08 0.31
CA GLY A 50 13.74 -5.71 1.16
C GLY A 50 13.62 -4.19 1.38
N PRO A 51 12.71 -3.79 2.28
CA PRO A 51 12.55 -2.39 2.66
C PRO A 51 13.84 -1.86 3.27
N ASP A 52 14.12 -0.59 3.01
CA ASP A 52 15.20 0.13 3.67
C ASP A 52 14.71 0.80 4.97
N LEU A 53 15.64 1.32 5.78
CA LEU A 53 15.34 2.07 7.00
C LEU A 53 14.86 3.51 6.72
N ALA A 54 14.71 3.88 5.45
CA ALA A 54 14.22 5.20 5.05
C ALA A 54 12.70 5.31 5.30
N VAL A 55 12.23 6.56 5.41
CA VAL A 55 10.80 6.87 5.56
C VAL A 55 10.09 6.88 4.21
N ASP A 56 10.84 7.10 3.12
CA ASP A 56 10.32 7.17 1.76
C ASP A 56 10.61 5.88 0.97
N TYR A 57 10.26 5.89 -0.31
CA TYR A 57 10.44 4.75 -1.23
C TYR A 57 11.50 5.01 -2.30
N GLU A 58 12.35 6.01 -2.12
CA GLU A 58 13.29 6.45 -3.14
C GLU A 58 14.24 5.32 -3.55
N PHE A 59 14.70 4.54 -2.58
CA PHE A 59 15.56 3.39 -2.81
C PHE A 59 14.87 2.30 -3.64
N ALA A 60 13.65 1.91 -3.26
CA ALA A 60 12.87 0.90 -3.99
C ALA A 60 12.59 1.33 -5.44
N VAL A 61 12.22 2.60 -5.66
CA VAL A 61 11.97 3.16 -6.99
C VAL A 61 13.24 3.16 -7.83
N LYS A 62 14.39 3.55 -7.26
CA LYS A 62 15.70 3.50 -7.95
C LYS A 62 16.09 2.08 -8.34
N GLN A 63 15.91 1.12 -7.44
CA GLN A 63 16.21 -0.29 -7.72
C GLN A 63 15.32 -0.82 -8.85
N ALA A 64 14.01 -0.57 -8.80
CA ALA A 64 13.07 -0.97 -9.83
C ALA A 64 13.43 -0.37 -11.20
N LYS A 65 13.76 0.93 -11.24
CA LYS A 65 14.18 1.60 -12.48
C LYS A 65 15.47 1.00 -13.05
N SER A 66 16.46 0.74 -12.19
CA SER A 66 17.73 0.12 -12.60
C SER A 66 17.52 -1.26 -13.22
N ILE A 67 16.68 -2.10 -12.60
CA ILE A 67 16.34 -3.42 -13.13
C ILE A 67 15.55 -3.31 -14.44
N PHE A 68 14.56 -2.41 -14.51
CA PHE A 68 13.78 -2.18 -15.73
C PHE A 68 14.65 -1.77 -16.91
N SER A 69 15.54 -0.79 -16.72
CA SER A 69 16.44 -0.33 -17.79
C SER A 69 17.43 -1.40 -18.26
N LYS A 70 17.76 -2.39 -17.42
CA LYS A 70 18.56 -3.55 -17.85
C LYS A 70 17.76 -4.51 -18.74
N MET A 71 16.47 -4.70 -18.46
CA MET A 71 15.59 -5.59 -19.23
C MET A 71 15.08 -4.92 -20.52
N TYR A 72 14.81 -3.62 -20.46
CA TYR A 72 14.19 -2.82 -21.53
C TYR A 72 14.95 -1.50 -21.71
N PRO A 73 16.13 -1.52 -22.36
CA PRO A 73 17.00 -0.34 -22.47
C PRO A 73 16.38 0.82 -23.27
N ASP A 74 15.51 0.50 -24.23
CA ASP A 74 14.89 1.46 -25.14
C ASP A 74 13.48 1.91 -24.69
N SER A 75 13.00 1.41 -23.55
CA SER A 75 11.67 1.72 -23.02
C SER A 75 11.72 2.76 -21.92
N GLU A 76 10.69 3.61 -21.85
CA GLU A 76 10.51 4.55 -20.75
C GLU A 76 10.06 3.82 -19.47
N PHE A 77 10.58 4.23 -18.32
CA PHE A 77 10.18 3.68 -17.02
C PHE A 77 8.89 4.34 -16.53
N LEU A 78 7.83 3.54 -16.37
CA LEU A 78 6.48 3.97 -15.97
C LEU A 78 5.88 5.02 -16.92
N PRO A 79 5.72 4.70 -18.22
CA PRO A 79 5.04 5.60 -19.13
C PRO A 79 3.58 5.79 -18.69
N ARG A 80 3.01 6.93 -19.05
CA ARG A 80 1.57 7.16 -18.84
C ARG A 80 0.80 6.06 -19.56
N ALA A 81 -0.13 5.42 -18.85
CA ALA A 81 -1.05 4.50 -19.47
C ALA A 81 -1.83 5.23 -20.60
N PRO A 82 -2.01 4.62 -21.77
CA PRO A 82 -2.83 5.20 -22.83
C PRO A 82 -4.23 5.52 -22.29
N ASP A 83 -4.85 6.58 -22.82
CA ASP A 83 -6.20 6.94 -22.38
C ASP A 83 -7.15 5.78 -22.73
N PRO A 84 -8.07 5.37 -21.84
CA PRO A 84 -9.05 4.32 -22.16
C PRO A 84 -9.83 4.58 -23.45
N GLU A 85 -10.03 5.84 -23.85
CA GLU A 85 -10.70 6.19 -25.11
C GLU A 85 -9.82 6.00 -26.36
N GLU A 86 -8.49 5.92 -26.20
CA GLU A 86 -7.54 5.64 -27.28
C GLU A 86 -7.36 4.14 -27.56
N LEU A 87 -7.81 3.28 -26.63
CA LEU A 87 -7.85 1.83 -26.84
C LEU A 87 -9.01 1.52 -27.79
N SER A 88 -8.70 1.22 -29.06
CA SER A 88 -9.68 0.66 -29.99
C SER A 88 -10.15 -0.70 -29.46
N LEU A 89 -11.22 -0.70 -28.69
CA LEU A 89 -11.98 -1.91 -28.40
C LEU A 89 -12.63 -2.32 -29.72
N GLU A 90 -11.97 -3.19 -30.48
CA GLU A 90 -12.67 -4.02 -31.46
C GLU A 90 -13.64 -4.89 -30.65
N VAL A 91 -14.82 -4.33 -30.37
CA VAL A 91 -15.96 -5.10 -29.89
C VAL A 91 -16.29 -6.01 -31.06
N ASP A 92 -15.81 -7.25 -30.99
CA ASP A 92 -16.34 -8.33 -31.80
C ASP A 92 -17.85 -8.38 -31.50
N GLU A 93 -18.66 -7.94 -32.47
CA GLU A 93 -20.12 -8.00 -32.45
C GLU A 93 -20.66 -9.45 -32.47
N ALA A 94 -19.90 -10.42 -31.96
CA ALA A 94 -20.47 -11.63 -31.40
C ALA A 94 -21.17 -11.28 -30.08
N ALA A 95 -22.23 -10.47 -30.19
CA ALA A 95 -23.17 -10.14 -29.13
C ALA A 95 -23.61 -11.45 -28.47
N GLY A 96 -23.10 -11.71 -27.26
CA GLY A 96 -23.70 -12.67 -26.36
C GLY A 96 -25.19 -12.33 -26.17
N PRO A 97 -26.03 -13.33 -25.85
CA PRO A 97 -27.47 -13.13 -25.75
C PRO A 97 -27.78 -11.97 -24.79
N PRO A 98 -28.81 -11.16 -25.08
CA PRO A 98 -29.15 -9.99 -24.29
C PRO A 98 -29.33 -10.36 -22.82
N PHE A 99 -28.69 -9.60 -21.94
CA PHE A 99 -28.86 -9.70 -20.49
C PHE A 99 -30.32 -9.36 -20.15
N GLN A 100 -31.11 -10.36 -19.74
CA GLN A 100 -32.45 -10.15 -19.21
C GLN A 100 -32.33 -9.65 -17.76
N SER A 101 -32.51 -8.35 -17.55
CA SER A 101 -32.79 -7.83 -16.22
C SER A 101 -34.17 -8.31 -15.79
N SER A 102 -34.25 -9.20 -14.80
CA SER A 102 -35.50 -9.51 -14.12
C SER A 102 -35.99 -8.24 -13.41
N GLU A 103 -37.06 -7.64 -13.89
CA GLU A 103 -37.74 -6.52 -13.23
C GLU A 103 -38.19 -6.96 -11.82
N GLU A 104 -37.74 -6.24 -10.78
CA GLU A 104 -38.25 -6.40 -9.42
C GLU A 104 -39.73 -5.96 -9.36
N PRO A 105 -40.61 -6.72 -8.68
CA PRO A 105 -42.01 -6.34 -8.56
C PRO A 105 -42.15 -5.14 -7.62
N LYS A 106 -42.86 -4.11 -8.08
CA LYS A 106 -43.30 -3.01 -7.21
C LYS A 106 -44.37 -3.55 -6.26
N GLU A 107 -44.10 -3.47 -4.95
CA GLU A 107 -45.08 -3.68 -3.90
C GLU A 107 -46.19 -2.61 -3.97
N GLU A 108 -47.45 -3.04 -3.90
CA GLU A 108 -48.64 -2.23 -3.63
C GLU A 108 -49.28 -2.71 -2.32
#